data_AF-A0A7X6D823-F1
#
_entry.id   AF-A0A7X6D823-F1
#
_cell.length_a   1.000
_cell.length_b   1.000
_cell.length_c   1.000
_cell.angle_alpha   90.00
_cell.angle_beta   90.00
_cell.angle_gamma   90.00
#
_symmetry.space_group_name_H-M   'P 1'
#
loop_
_entity.id
_entity.type
_entity.pdbx_description
1 polymer ?
#
loop_
_entity_poly.entity_id
_entity_poly.type
_entity_poly.pdbx_seq_one_letter_code
_entity_poly.pdbx_strand_id
1 'polypeptide(L)'
;MRLLTYLLVGLLVSGLDVFLFKSENIKEKIKVFLGYTIGINTLSLFLMRYVLDKPFVLNLTNYKTLFVVKYVIFSLVIGVSILFLKGLITQQLIITKNTKKLSLMEKIISGLAVVFVLMGSFLWIGTVWFIDYFGKLTPEQFIFNFKSPVTGTASGVMDNAINGPVLLFISVAVAFLFFILVRFNLEWKNKTVISDKLFKYIGIIFSIGLLIYGAFYSIKELQLKAVYHAYFDDSSYIKDNYQAPKDTKLTFPEKKRNLIHIYLESYENTYFATTSGGYMEKNLMPDFEKLYEEGISFSDNDQKGGPYQTYGSSWSVASMVNMSTGLPLKVPMDGNSYGKTGYFLPGAGAIGDILHDEGYNQTIMFGADADFGGLTSFFNNHKDFHIYDWKYAKEIGKIPNDYKVWWGYEDKKLYEYAQEEILRLAAEDKPFNFTMENADTHFPDGFLEKDAPTPFDKQYSNVIFHSQKQIYDFVKWIQAQDFYDNTTIVLTGDHLSMDKKYFVDFDPNYHRTTTNLIINPVFENDNIKTTNRHFAPFDMYPTVLSSMGVDIEGHKLGLGVDLSSNEKTLIERDSLKTVNEELSKNSQFYNKEFVSEPKKKK
;
A
#
# COMPACT_ATOMS: atom_id res chain seq x y z
N MET A 1 28.80 8.56 25.75
CA MET A 1 28.90 8.01 24.38
C MET A 1 29.39 9.04 23.37
N ARG A 2 28.71 10.18 23.16
CA ARG A 2 29.11 11.24 22.21
C ARG A 2 30.59 11.67 22.28
N LEU A 3 31.10 11.98 23.48
CA LEU A 3 32.50 12.37 23.66
C LEU A 3 33.47 11.23 23.29
N LEU A 4 33.13 9.98 23.63
CA LEU A 4 33.91 8.81 23.27
C LEU A 4 33.96 8.61 21.75
N THR A 5 32.84 8.88 21.06
CA THR A 5 32.78 8.87 19.59
C THR A 5 33.76 9.86 18.97
N TYR A 6 33.84 11.08 19.50
CA TYR A 6 34.75 12.10 18.98
C TYR A 6 36.21 11.75 19.24
N LEU A 7 36.51 11.25 20.45
CA LEU A 7 37.84 10.77 20.82
C LEU A 7 38.26 9.60 19.94
N LEU A 8 37.35 8.68 19.61
CA LEU A 8 37.63 7.56 18.71
C LEU A 8 38.01 8.05 17.31
N VAL A 9 37.24 8.97 16.72
CA VAL A 9 37.56 9.57 15.42
C VAL A 9 38.94 10.23 15.46
N GLY A 10 39.20 11.04 16.49
CA GLY A 10 40.49 11.70 16.67
C GLY A 10 41.65 10.72 16.81
N LEU A 11 41.46 9.63 17.56
CA LEU A 11 42.47 8.59 17.78
C LEU A 11 42.79 7.83 16.49
N LEU A 12 41.76 7.45 15.72
CA LEU A 12 41.95 6.74 14.46
C LEU A 12 42.66 7.61 13.42
N VAL A 13 42.23 8.86 13.24
CA VAL A 13 42.83 9.74 12.23
C VAL A 13 44.24 10.19 12.64
N SER A 14 44.47 10.50 13.92
CA SER A 14 45.83 10.81 14.40
C SER A 14 46.76 9.61 14.33
N GLY A 15 46.27 8.40 14.60
CA GLY A 15 47.02 7.16 14.42
C GLY A 15 47.45 6.96 12.97
N LEU A 16 46.53 7.19 12.02
CA LEU A 16 46.83 7.18 10.58
C LEU A 16 47.85 8.25 10.20
N ASP A 17 47.71 9.48 10.70
CA ASP A 17 48.65 10.56 10.43
C ASP A 17 50.07 10.24 10.93
N VAL A 18 50.20 9.76 12.17
CA VAL A 18 51.48 9.40 12.76
C VAL A 18 52.12 8.25 11.98
N PHE A 19 51.33 7.25 11.58
CA PHE A 19 51.80 6.12 10.79
C PHE A 19 52.32 6.57 9.40
N LEU A 20 51.59 7.44 8.71
CA LEU A 20 51.94 7.89 7.36
C LEU A 20 53.11 8.89 7.37
N PHE A 21 53.01 9.92 8.20
CA PHE A 21 53.90 11.09 8.18
C PHE A 21 55.07 10.99 9.18
N LYS A 22 55.11 9.96 10.04
CA LYS A 22 56.21 9.66 10.99
C LYS A 22 56.57 10.85 11.91
N SER A 23 55.61 11.38 12.65
CA SER A 23 55.92 12.33 13.74
C SER A 23 56.63 11.60 14.90
N GLU A 24 57.80 12.07 15.29
CA GLU A 24 58.68 11.39 16.26
C GLU A 24 58.48 11.89 17.71
N ASN A 25 57.93 13.08 17.93
CA ASN A 25 57.81 13.69 19.26
C ASN A 25 56.42 13.47 19.91
N ILE A 26 56.39 13.02 21.17
CA ILE A 26 55.14 12.79 21.92
C ILE A 26 54.28 14.04 22.10
N LYS A 27 54.89 15.22 22.28
CA LYS A 27 54.15 16.49 22.38
C LYS A 27 53.41 16.81 21.08
N GLU A 28 54.02 16.47 19.96
CA GLU A 28 53.44 16.69 18.64
C GLU A 28 52.30 15.70 18.36
N LYS A 29 52.46 14.42 18.73
CA LYS A 29 51.39 13.41 18.67
C LYS A 29 50.14 13.83 19.47
N ILE A 30 50.33 14.37 20.67
CA ILE A 30 49.22 14.88 21.51
C ILE A 30 48.55 16.08 20.83
N LYS A 31 49.33 17.02 20.28
CA LYS A 31 48.80 18.17 19.55
C LYS A 31 47.98 17.76 18.33
N VAL A 32 48.48 16.79 17.56
CA VAL A 32 47.80 16.23 16.38
C VAL A 32 46.51 15.52 16.76
N PHE A 33 46.54 14.70 17.82
CA PHE A 33 45.35 14.04 18.36
C PHE A 33 44.26 15.04 18.77
N LEU A 34 44.62 16.05 19.58
CA LEU A 34 43.66 17.08 20.02
C LEU A 34 43.14 17.89 18.82
N GLY A 35 44.02 18.26 17.89
CA GLY A 35 43.67 19.00 16.69
C GLY A 35 42.68 18.25 15.80
N TYR A 36 42.90 16.96 15.52
CA TYR A 36 41.97 16.15 14.73
C TYR A 36 40.68 15.82 15.48
N THR A 37 40.75 15.55 16.78
CA THR A 37 39.57 15.33 17.61
C THR A 37 38.64 16.54 17.56
N ILE A 38 39.16 17.76 17.67
CA ILE A 38 38.32 18.96 17.63
C ILE A 38 37.95 19.30 16.19
N GLY A 39 38.94 19.39 15.30
CA GLY A 39 38.76 19.91 13.94
C GLY A 39 37.88 19.03 13.05
N ILE A 40 38.12 17.72 13.01
CA ILE A 40 37.36 16.80 12.14
C ILE A 40 35.92 16.69 12.61
N ASN A 41 35.71 16.52 13.93
CA ASN A 41 34.35 16.39 14.46
C ASN A 41 33.57 17.71 14.28
N THR A 42 34.21 18.88 14.46
CA THR A 42 33.57 20.18 14.20
C THR A 42 33.18 20.34 12.74
N LEU A 43 34.10 20.03 11.81
CA LEU A 43 33.82 20.10 10.38
C LEU A 43 32.72 19.09 9.97
N SER A 44 32.75 17.89 10.53
CA SER A 44 31.75 16.85 10.24
C SER A 44 30.37 17.29 10.69
N LEU A 45 30.25 17.84 11.90
CA LEU A 45 28.99 18.38 12.41
C LEU A 45 28.51 19.57 11.59
N PHE A 46 29.42 20.46 11.18
CA PHE A 46 29.09 21.59 10.32
C PHE A 46 28.53 21.12 8.97
N LEU A 47 29.21 20.20 8.29
CA LEU A 47 28.76 19.67 7.00
C LEU A 47 27.41 18.95 7.14
N MET A 48 27.25 18.12 8.17
CA MET A 48 25.97 17.45 8.41
C MET A 48 24.83 18.44 8.67
N ARG A 49 25.06 19.48 9.46
CA ARG A 49 24.02 20.46 9.81
C ARG A 49 23.68 21.40 8.67
N TYR A 50 24.69 22.00 8.03
CA TYR A 50 24.50 23.14 7.14
C TYR A 50 24.61 22.79 5.65
N VAL A 51 25.24 21.67 5.30
CA VAL A 51 25.35 21.22 3.90
C VAL A 51 24.39 20.08 3.60
N LEU A 52 24.23 19.14 4.53
CA LEU A 52 23.34 17.98 4.38
C LEU A 52 21.97 18.15 5.05
N ASP A 53 21.72 19.36 5.59
CA ASP A 53 20.49 19.76 6.29
C ASP A 53 19.97 18.73 7.31
N LYS A 54 20.89 18.10 8.08
CA LYS A 54 20.51 17.18 9.15
C LYS A 54 20.23 17.95 10.43
N PRO A 55 18.99 17.95 10.93
CA PRO A 55 18.67 18.59 12.21
C PRO A 55 19.17 17.74 13.39
N PHE A 56 19.36 18.39 14.54
CA PHE A 56 19.64 17.73 15.82
C PHE A 56 20.89 16.84 15.88
N VAL A 57 21.92 17.11 15.08
CA VAL A 57 23.19 16.34 15.06
C VAL A 57 23.94 16.29 16.41
N LEU A 58 23.59 17.17 17.35
CA LEU A 58 24.13 17.22 18.71
C LEU A 58 23.25 16.51 19.76
N ASN A 59 22.03 16.08 19.42
CA ASN A 59 21.11 15.48 20.40
C ASN A 59 21.71 14.19 21.00
N LEU A 60 21.72 14.09 22.32
CA LEU A 60 22.32 12.98 23.06
C LEU A 60 21.66 11.62 22.77
N THR A 61 20.35 11.61 22.47
CA THR A 61 19.60 10.38 22.17
C THR A 61 20.12 9.71 20.89
N ASN A 62 20.55 10.49 19.90
CA ASN A 62 21.11 9.97 18.65
C ASN A 62 22.40 9.16 18.89
N TYR A 63 23.20 9.50 19.91
CA TYR A 63 24.45 8.79 20.21
C TYR A 63 24.27 7.47 20.96
N LYS A 64 23.04 6.93 21.00
CA LYS A 64 22.71 5.59 21.49
C LYS A 64 22.21 4.66 20.38
N THR A 65 22.14 5.13 19.13
CA THR A 65 21.59 4.38 17.99
C THR A 65 22.66 4.11 16.91
N LEU A 66 22.24 3.56 15.77
CA LEU A 66 23.05 3.39 14.55
C LEU A 66 23.67 4.70 14.03
N PHE A 67 23.20 5.87 14.49
CA PHE A 67 23.80 7.16 14.15
C PHE A 67 25.28 7.24 14.52
N VAL A 68 25.71 6.62 15.63
CA VAL A 68 27.13 6.63 16.04
C VAL A 68 28.02 6.02 14.97
N VAL A 69 27.62 4.86 14.43
CA VAL A 69 28.38 4.16 13.38
C VAL A 69 28.45 5.00 12.11
N LYS A 70 27.31 5.54 11.66
CA LYS A 70 27.24 6.41 10.47
C LYS A 70 28.11 7.66 10.65
N TYR A 71 28.06 8.29 11.82
CA TYR A 71 28.85 9.48 12.15
C TYR A 71 30.36 9.21 12.16
N VAL A 72 30.80 8.08 12.74
CA VAL A 72 32.21 7.69 12.74
C VAL A 72 32.70 7.48 11.32
N ILE A 73 31.96 6.74 10.48
CA ILE A 73 32.33 6.50 9.09
C ILE A 73 32.43 7.83 8.33
N PHE A 74 31.43 8.70 8.45
CA PHE A 74 31.42 10.01 7.80
C PHE A 74 32.61 10.88 8.22
N SER A 75 32.87 10.95 9.52
CA SER A 75 33.99 11.74 10.06
C SER A 75 35.35 11.16 9.66
N LEU A 76 35.47 9.83 9.55
CA LEU A 76 36.69 9.19 9.05
C LEU A 76 36.95 9.50 7.58
N VAL A 77 35.92 9.56 6.73
CA VAL A 77 36.07 9.97 5.31
C VAL A 77 36.61 11.40 5.21
N ILE A 78 36.09 12.32 6.02
CA ILE A 78 36.59 13.69 6.12
C ILE A 78 38.05 13.71 6.60
N GLY A 79 38.35 12.93 7.65
CA GLY A 79 39.71 12.80 8.19
C GLY A 79 40.71 12.30 7.15
N VAL A 80 40.39 11.22 6.44
CA VAL A 80 41.23 10.67 5.37
C VAL A 80 41.41 11.69 4.24
N SER A 81 40.36 12.44 3.89
CA SER A 81 40.45 13.51 2.88
C SER A 81 41.41 14.64 3.31
N ILE A 82 41.39 15.02 4.59
CA ILE A 82 42.34 15.99 5.16
C ILE A 82 43.77 15.45 5.12
N LEU A 83 43.99 14.18 5.49
CA LEU A 83 45.31 13.55 5.42
C LEU A 83 45.81 13.45 3.97
N PHE A 84 44.93 13.17 3.03
CA PHE A 84 45.24 13.15 1.60
C PHE A 84 45.70 14.53 1.12
N LEU A 85 44.96 15.59 1.46
CA LEU A 85 45.33 16.98 1.16
C LEU A 85 46.66 17.36 1.83
N LYS A 86 46.88 16.98 3.09
CA LYS A 86 48.16 17.17 3.79
C LYS A 86 49.30 16.49 3.04
N GLY A 87 49.09 15.28 2.54
CA GLY A 87 50.05 14.54 1.73
C GLY A 87 50.43 15.26 0.44
N LEU A 88 49.45 15.84 -0.26
CA LEU A 88 49.66 16.64 -1.47
C LEU A 88 50.44 17.93 -1.17
N ILE A 89 50.01 18.70 -0.16
CA ILE A 89 50.63 19.98 0.22
C ILE A 89 52.08 19.77 0.67
N THR A 90 52.34 18.70 1.41
CA THR A 90 53.70 18.35 1.87
C THR A 90 54.54 17.64 0.82
N GLN A 91 54.01 17.47 -0.41
CA GLN A 91 54.66 16.77 -1.53
C GLN A 91 55.09 15.32 -1.22
N GLN A 92 54.56 14.71 -0.14
CA GLN A 92 54.82 13.32 0.19
C GLN A 92 53.97 12.37 -0.67
N LEU A 93 52.85 12.87 -1.18
CA LEU A 93 51.95 12.19 -2.08
C LEU A 93 51.96 12.90 -3.43
N ILE A 94 52.35 12.19 -4.49
CA ILE A 94 52.49 12.71 -5.84
C ILE A 94 51.56 11.92 -6.76
N ILE A 95 50.79 12.64 -7.59
CA ILE A 95 49.93 12.05 -8.61
C ILE A 95 50.69 12.13 -9.94
N THR A 96 51.11 10.97 -10.47
CA THR A 96 51.79 10.89 -11.76
C THR A 96 50.83 10.41 -12.84
N LYS A 97 50.80 11.10 -13.99
CA LYS A 97 49.95 10.71 -15.11
C LYS A 97 50.46 9.41 -15.73
N ASN A 98 49.59 8.41 -15.88
CA ASN A 98 49.96 7.17 -16.56
C ASN A 98 49.81 7.33 -18.09
N THR A 99 50.94 7.32 -18.80
CA THR A 99 50.99 7.51 -20.26
C THR A 99 50.98 6.21 -21.07
N LYS A 100 51.03 5.04 -20.43
CA LYS A 100 51.03 3.74 -21.13
C LYS A 100 49.75 3.58 -21.97
N LYS A 101 49.84 3.10 -23.22
CA LYS A 101 48.63 2.80 -24.01
C LYS A 101 47.86 1.65 -23.35
N LEU A 102 46.54 1.77 -23.29
CA LEU A 102 45.67 0.68 -22.85
C LEU A 102 45.62 -0.40 -23.92
N SER A 103 45.71 -1.65 -23.49
CA SER A 103 45.40 -2.80 -24.33
C SER A 103 43.93 -2.79 -24.73
N LEU A 104 43.60 -3.49 -25.82
CA LEU A 104 42.21 -3.63 -26.26
C LEU A 104 41.34 -4.29 -25.18
N MET A 105 41.86 -5.32 -24.50
CA MET A 105 41.15 -6.00 -23.41
C MET A 105 40.85 -5.08 -22.23
N GLU A 106 41.80 -4.23 -21.81
CA GLU A 106 41.55 -3.26 -20.73
C GLU A 106 40.44 -2.27 -21.10
N LYS A 107 40.37 -1.82 -22.36
CA LYS A 107 39.28 -0.95 -22.82
C LYS A 107 37.93 -1.66 -22.80
N ILE A 108 37.89 -2.92 -23.26
CA ILE A 108 36.67 -3.74 -23.25
C ILE A 108 36.18 -3.95 -21.81
N ILE A 109 37.07 -4.34 -20.90
CA ILE A 109 36.72 -4.56 -19.49
C ILE A 109 36.22 -3.27 -18.84
N SER A 110 36.88 -2.13 -19.08
CA SER A 110 36.39 -0.84 -18.59
C SER A 110 35.02 -0.47 -19.18
N GLY A 111 34.78 -0.75 -20.46
CA GLY A 111 33.47 -0.55 -21.09
C GLY A 111 32.39 -1.42 -20.45
N LEU A 112 32.67 -2.71 -20.21
CA LEU A 112 31.76 -3.61 -19.51
C LEU A 112 31.47 -3.15 -18.07
N ALA A 113 32.47 -2.66 -17.35
CA ALA A 113 32.28 -2.10 -16.01
C ALA A 113 31.31 -0.90 -16.03
N VAL A 114 31.41 -0.02 -17.04
CA VAL A 114 30.46 1.09 -17.21
C VAL A 114 29.05 0.56 -17.46
N VAL A 115 28.89 -0.44 -18.33
CA VAL A 115 27.59 -1.08 -18.59
C VAL A 115 27.00 -1.68 -17.31
N PHE A 116 27.82 -2.38 -16.51
CA PHE A 116 27.37 -2.97 -15.24
C PHE A 116 26.94 -1.92 -14.21
N VAL A 117 27.65 -0.79 -14.11
CA VAL A 117 27.20 0.32 -13.26
C VAL A 117 25.88 0.90 -13.76
N LEU A 118 25.74 1.14 -15.07
CA LEU A 118 24.50 1.64 -15.65
C LEU A 118 23.34 0.68 -15.35
N MET A 119 23.50 -0.61 -15.59
CA MET A 119 22.44 -1.59 -15.31
C MET A 119 22.12 -1.69 -13.80
N GLY A 120 23.14 -1.83 -12.95
CA GLY A 120 22.96 -1.97 -11.51
C GLY A 120 22.34 -0.73 -10.86
N SER A 121 22.81 0.47 -11.24
CA SER A 121 22.24 1.74 -10.78
C SER A 121 20.82 1.95 -11.27
N PHE A 122 20.53 1.63 -12.54
CA PHE A 122 19.17 1.74 -13.08
C PHE A 122 18.20 0.86 -12.30
N LEU A 123 18.56 -0.41 -12.08
CA LEU A 123 17.75 -1.36 -11.31
C LEU A 123 17.52 -0.87 -9.88
N TRP A 124 18.59 -0.51 -9.17
CA TRP A 124 18.50 -0.08 -7.77
C TRP A 124 17.73 1.24 -7.60
N ILE A 125 18.16 2.30 -8.28
CA ILE A 125 17.57 3.64 -8.17
C ILE A 125 16.13 3.64 -8.69
N GLY A 126 15.90 2.96 -9.83
CA GLY A 126 14.57 2.80 -10.40
C GLY A 126 13.62 2.07 -9.45
N THR A 127 14.09 0.99 -8.80
CA THR A 127 13.27 0.25 -7.82
C THR A 127 12.94 1.09 -6.59
N VAL A 128 13.91 1.80 -6.02
CA VAL A 128 13.67 2.68 -4.85
C VAL A 128 12.63 3.73 -5.19
N TRP A 129 12.84 4.46 -6.30
CA TRP A 129 11.88 5.48 -6.72
C TRP A 129 10.50 4.90 -7.02
N PHE A 130 10.44 3.76 -7.71
CA PHE A 130 9.17 3.13 -8.04
C PHE A 130 8.38 2.78 -6.78
N ILE A 131 9.04 2.22 -5.76
CA ILE A 131 8.40 1.88 -4.48
C ILE A 131 8.05 3.12 -3.66
N ASP A 132 8.89 4.16 -3.68
CA ASP A 132 8.61 5.41 -2.96
C ASP A 132 7.40 6.13 -3.58
N TYR A 133 7.26 6.08 -4.92
CA TYR A 133 6.20 6.76 -5.65
C TYR A 133 4.88 5.96 -5.66
N PHE A 134 4.92 4.68 -6.04
CA PHE A 134 3.73 3.85 -6.21
C PHE A 134 3.44 2.97 -4.99
N GLY A 135 4.42 2.77 -4.10
CA GLY A 135 4.34 1.80 -3.01
C GLY A 135 4.78 0.39 -3.39
N LYS A 136 4.67 -0.53 -2.42
CA LYS A 136 4.82 -1.96 -2.69
C LYS A 136 3.54 -2.43 -3.38
N LEU A 137 3.66 -2.67 -4.68
CA LEU A 137 2.55 -3.05 -5.54
C LEU A 137 2.36 -4.56 -5.57
N THR A 138 1.12 -5.00 -5.78
CA THR A 138 0.85 -6.39 -6.20
C THR A 138 1.37 -6.63 -7.62
N PRO A 139 1.55 -7.89 -8.05
CA PRO A 139 2.09 -8.17 -9.37
C PRO A 139 1.28 -7.59 -10.55
N GLU A 140 -0.02 -7.38 -10.34
CA GLU A 140 -0.97 -6.84 -11.32
C GLU A 140 -0.82 -5.32 -11.38
N GLN A 141 -0.78 -4.68 -10.21
CA GLN A 141 -0.52 -3.25 -10.07
C GLN A 141 0.85 -2.88 -10.67
N PHE A 142 1.84 -3.77 -10.54
CA PHE A 142 3.18 -3.57 -11.11
C PHE A 142 3.15 -3.39 -12.64
N ILE A 143 2.44 -4.27 -13.36
CA ILE A 143 2.32 -4.19 -14.83
C ILE A 143 1.38 -3.07 -15.25
N PHE A 144 0.30 -2.84 -14.51
CA PHE A 144 -0.63 -1.73 -14.76
C PHE A 144 0.11 -0.39 -14.80
N ASN A 145 0.94 -0.09 -13.80
CA ASN A 145 1.70 1.16 -13.75
C ASN A 145 2.73 1.30 -14.90
N PHE A 146 3.13 0.19 -15.52
CA PHE A 146 4.02 0.17 -16.67
C PHE A 146 3.30 0.33 -18.03
N LYS A 147 2.03 -0.07 -18.10
CA LYS A 147 1.23 -0.07 -19.34
C LYS A 147 0.17 1.03 -19.40
N SER A 148 -0.22 1.61 -18.27
CA SER A 148 -1.19 2.70 -18.23
C SER A 148 -0.66 3.93 -18.99
N PRO A 149 -1.46 4.55 -19.87
CA PRO A 149 -1.11 5.83 -20.47
C PRO A 149 -0.81 6.87 -19.38
N VAL A 150 0.28 7.63 -19.54
CA VAL A 150 0.68 8.74 -18.64
C VAL A 150 -0.35 9.90 -18.63
N THR A 151 -1.35 9.84 -19.51
CA THR A 151 -2.47 10.78 -19.57
C THR A 151 -3.50 10.44 -18.50
N GLY A 152 -3.46 11.14 -17.37
CA GLY A 152 -4.37 10.97 -16.23
C GLY A 152 -3.66 10.74 -14.89
N THR A 153 -2.35 10.46 -14.89
CA THR A 153 -1.55 10.46 -13.67
C THR A 153 -1.45 11.87 -13.06
N ALA A 154 -1.48 11.95 -11.72
CA ALA A 154 -1.37 13.20 -10.96
C ALA A 154 -0.28 14.11 -11.53
N SER A 155 -0.60 15.39 -11.71
CA SER A 155 0.35 16.41 -12.15
C SER A 155 1.62 16.35 -11.29
N GLY A 156 2.75 15.91 -11.87
CA GLY A 156 4.06 15.89 -11.17
C GLY A 156 4.87 14.59 -11.25
N VAL A 157 4.38 13.47 -11.81
CA VAL A 157 5.17 12.22 -11.95
C VAL A 157 6.49 12.47 -12.71
N MET A 158 6.40 13.15 -13.86
CA MET A 158 7.56 13.41 -14.72
C MET A 158 8.58 14.31 -14.03
N ASP A 159 8.14 15.37 -13.37
CA ASP A 159 9.03 16.28 -12.64
C ASP A 159 9.70 15.59 -11.46
N ASN A 160 8.98 14.72 -10.75
CA ASN A 160 9.53 13.90 -9.67
C ASN A 160 10.55 12.88 -10.20
N ALA A 161 10.25 12.20 -11.31
CA ALA A 161 11.16 11.24 -11.94
C ALA A 161 12.44 11.90 -12.47
N ILE A 162 12.32 13.07 -13.12
CA ILE A 162 13.49 13.77 -13.68
C ILE A 162 14.39 14.29 -12.56
N ASN A 163 13.82 15.00 -11.58
CA ASN A 163 14.62 15.66 -10.52
C ASN A 163 15.08 14.70 -9.42
N GLY A 164 14.47 13.52 -9.30
CA GLY A 164 14.87 12.48 -8.35
C GLY A 164 15.79 11.42 -8.99
N PRO A 165 15.23 10.28 -9.44
CA PRO A 165 16.01 9.12 -9.85
C PRO A 165 16.85 9.35 -11.11
N VAL A 166 16.36 10.11 -12.10
CA VAL A 166 17.11 10.32 -13.35
C VAL A 166 18.37 11.15 -13.10
N LEU A 167 18.25 12.25 -12.36
CA LEU A 167 19.41 13.07 -12.01
C LEU A 167 20.44 12.27 -11.18
N LEU A 168 19.98 11.47 -10.22
CA LEU A 168 20.86 10.61 -9.42
C LEU A 168 21.55 9.56 -10.28
N PHE A 169 20.80 8.90 -11.17
CA PHE A 169 21.31 7.90 -12.09
C PHE A 169 22.41 8.48 -13.01
N ILE A 170 22.14 9.61 -13.65
CA ILE A 170 23.10 10.30 -14.52
C ILE A 170 24.34 10.72 -13.71
N SER A 171 24.16 11.23 -12.50
CA SER A 171 25.26 11.64 -11.62
C SER A 171 26.18 10.46 -11.28
N VAL A 172 25.62 9.29 -10.95
CA VAL A 172 26.39 8.07 -10.68
C VAL A 172 27.10 7.58 -11.95
N ALA A 173 26.40 7.56 -13.09
CA ALA A 173 26.96 7.16 -14.37
C ALA A 173 28.15 8.02 -14.78
N VAL A 174 28.00 9.35 -14.72
CA VAL A 174 29.05 10.31 -15.08
C VAL A 174 30.21 10.23 -14.09
N ALA A 175 29.96 10.14 -12.79
CA ALA A 175 31.01 9.99 -11.78
C ALA A 175 31.83 8.71 -12.01
N PHE A 176 31.18 7.59 -12.31
CA PHE A 176 31.87 6.33 -12.60
C PHE A 176 32.61 6.37 -13.95
N LEU A 177 32.05 7.04 -14.96
CA LEU A 177 32.73 7.24 -16.23
C LEU A 177 34.01 8.06 -16.05
N PHE A 178 33.97 9.14 -15.27
CA PHE A 178 35.20 9.87 -14.91
C PHE A 178 36.16 8.98 -14.13
N PHE A 179 35.68 8.24 -13.13
CA PHE A 179 36.49 7.31 -12.36
C PHE A 179 37.28 6.33 -13.25
N ILE A 180 36.62 5.71 -14.24
CA ILE A 180 37.27 4.70 -15.09
C ILE A 180 38.18 5.31 -16.17
N LEU A 181 37.89 6.54 -16.61
CA LEU A 181 38.66 7.25 -17.63
C LEU A 181 39.91 7.95 -17.08
N VAL A 182 39.92 8.31 -15.79
CA VAL A 182 41.07 8.97 -15.15
C VAL A 182 42.24 7.99 -15.06
N ARG A 183 43.44 8.47 -15.42
CA ARG A 183 44.65 7.65 -15.52
C ARG A 183 45.80 8.23 -14.73
N PHE A 184 46.09 7.62 -13.59
CA PHE A 184 47.12 8.08 -12.68
C PHE A 184 47.74 6.93 -11.89
N ASN A 185 48.93 7.19 -11.36
CA ASN A 185 49.47 6.43 -10.25
C ASN A 185 49.57 7.37 -9.05
N LEU A 186 49.27 6.83 -7.88
CA LEU A 186 49.45 7.50 -6.61
C LEU A 186 50.76 7.02 -5.99
N GLU A 187 51.71 7.93 -5.85
CA GLU A 187 53.03 7.63 -5.31
C GLU A 187 53.15 8.28 -3.93
N TRP A 188 53.57 7.48 -2.95
CA TRP A 188 53.89 7.94 -1.61
C TRP A 188 55.39 7.77 -1.37
N LYS A 189 56.11 8.85 -1.08
CA LYS A 189 57.57 8.83 -0.85
C LYS A 189 58.31 8.01 -1.93
N ASN A 190 57.99 8.28 -3.20
CA ASN A 190 58.54 7.62 -4.39
C ASN A 190 58.22 6.12 -4.54
N LYS A 191 57.20 5.60 -3.85
CA LYS A 191 56.67 4.24 -4.04
C LYS A 191 55.22 4.29 -4.49
N THR A 192 54.85 3.56 -5.54
CA THR A 192 53.45 3.47 -5.99
C THR A 192 52.62 2.72 -4.94
N VAL A 193 51.64 3.40 -4.35
CA VAL A 193 50.70 2.82 -3.37
C VAL A 193 49.40 2.41 -4.05
N ILE A 194 48.91 3.22 -4.98
CA ILE A 194 47.73 2.90 -5.81
C ILE A 194 48.14 3.03 -7.27
N SER A 195 48.16 1.91 -7.99
CA SER A 195 48.40 1.92 -9.43
C SER A 195 47.10 2.12 -10.21
N ASP A 196 47.20 2.65 -11.43
CA ASP A 196 46.08 2.74 -12.39
C ASP A 196 45.33 1.40 -12.53
N LYS A 197 46.06 0.28 -12.52
CA LYS A 197 45.49 -1.06 -12.60
C LYS A 197 44.67 -1.42 -11.36
N LEU A 198 45.24 -1.22 -10.17
CA LEU A 198 44.54 -1.50 -8.91
C LEU A 198 43.28 -0.64 -8.80
N PHE A 199 43.37 0.64 -9.15
CA PHE A 199 42.24 1.56 -9.15
C PHE A 199 41.11 1.09 -10.07
N LYS A 200 41.45 0.62 -11.29
CA LYS A 200 40.49 0.03 -12.23
C LYS A 200 39.90 -1.29 -11.73
N TYR A 201 40.70 -2.16 -11.14
CA TYR A 201 40.20 -3.42 -10.56
C TYR A 201 39.18 -3.16 -9.45
N ILE A 202 39.42 -2.17 -8.59
CA ILE A 202 38.44 -1.75 -7.57
C ILE A 202 37.15 -1.29 -8.24
N GLY A 203 37.24 -0.45 -9.29
CA GLY A 203 36.08 -0.01 -10.06
C GLY A 203 35.30 -1.17 -10.70
N ILE A 204 35.99 -2.17 -11.23
CA ILE A 204 35.37 -3.37 -11.83
C ILE A 204 34.64 -4.20 -10.77
N ILE A 205 35.29 -4.50 -9.64
CA ILE A 205 34.67 -5.24 -8.53
C ILE A 205 33.43 -4.49 -8.03
N PHE A 206 33.54 -3.17 -7.87
CA PHE A 206 32.40 -2.33 -7.51
C PHE A 206 31.27 -2.43 -8.53
N SER A 207 31.56 -2.37 -9.83
CA SER A 207 30.54 -2.45 -10.89
C SER A 207 29.78 -3.78 -10.86
N ILE A 208 30.47 -4.90 -10.62
CA ILE A 208 29.87 -6.23 -10.50
C ILE A 208 29.00 -6.31 -9.24
N GLY A 209 29.53 -5.83 -8.11
CA GLY A 209 28.80 -5.80 -6.85
C GLY A 209 27.51 -4.98 -6.94
N LEU A 210 27.58 -3.82 -7.60
CA LEU A 210 26.42 -2.95 -7.82
C LEU A 210 25.37 -3.59 -8.73
N LEU A 211 25.79 -4.29 -9.80
CA LEU A 211 24.87 -5.04 -10.66
C LEU A 211 24.16 -6.16 -9.89
N ILE A 212 24.91 -6.97 -9.14
CA ILE A 212 24.34 -8.07 -8.34
C ILE A 212 23.37 -7.53 -7.30
N TYR A 213 23.77 -6.47 -6.59
CA TYR A 213 22.93 -5.82 -5.60
C TYR A 213 21.65 -5.24 -6.22
N GLY A 214 21.77 -4.47 -7.30
CA GLY A 214 20.62 -3.88 -7.99
C GLY A 214 19.65 -4.95 -8.48
N ALA A 215 20.15 -6.01 -9.13
CA ALA A 215 19.32 -7.11 -9.60
C ALA A 215 18.60 -7.85 -8.45
N PHE A 216 19.32 -8.22 -7.38
CA PHE A 216 18.73 -8.90 -6.23
C PHE A 216 17.68 -8.02 -5.54
N TYR A 217 17.99 -6.74 -5.35
CA TYR A 217 17.08 -5.76 -4.75
C TYR A 217 15.80 -5.61 -5.57
N SER A 218 15.90 -5.43 -6.89
CA SER A 218 14.74 -5.34 -7.79
C SER A 218 13.89 -6.60 -7.79
N ILE A 219 14.50 -7.78 -7.91
CA ILE A 219 13.77 -9.06 -7.91
C ILE A 219 12.96 -9.23 -6.62
N LYS A 220 13.57 -8.91 -5.48
CA LYS A 220 12.94 -9.06 -4.17
C LYS A 220 11.84 -8.02 -3.95
N GLU A 221 12.16 -6.73 -4.10
CA GLU A 221 11.26 -5.66 -3.68
C GLU A 221 10.13 -5.39 -4.69
N LEU A 222 10.35 -5.66 -5.98
CA LEU A 222 9.29 -5.61 -7.02
C LEU A 222 8.54 -6.93 -7.19
N GLN A 223 8.86 -7.95 -6.39
CA GLN A 223 8.21 -9.27 -6.42
C GLN A 223 8.15 -9.90 -7.82
N LEU A 224 9.21 -9.76 -8.64
CA LEU A 224 9.19 -10.14 -10.06
C LEU A 224 8.88 -11.63 -10.31
N LYS A 225 9.12 -12.50 -9.32
CA LYS A 225 8.70 -13.91 -9.38
C LYS A 225 7.18 -14.06 -9.31
N ALA A 226 6.53 -13.34 -8.40
CA ALA A 226 5.07 -13.34 -8.28
C ALA A 226 4.43 -12.75 -9.55
N VAL A 227 5.05 -11.71 -10.14
CA VAL A 227 4.69 -11.21 -11.47
C VAL A 227 4.76 -12.32 -12.51
N TYR A 228 5.85 -13.07 -12.58
CA TYR A 228 5.93 -14.17 -13.53
C TYR A 228 4.78 -15.19 -13.35
N HIS A 229 4.54 -15.67 -12.13
CA HIS A 229 3.50 -16.66 -11.86
C HIS A 229 2.07 -16.13 -12.15
N ALA A 230 1.80 -14.86 -11.86
CA ALA A 230 0.50 -14.26 -12.11
C ALA A 230 0.10 -14.27 -13.60
N TYR A 231 1.07 -14.31 -14.52
CA TYR A 231 0.82 -14.29 -15.97
C TYR A 231 1.05 -15.63 -16.66
N PHE A 232 2.07 -16.39 -16.26
CA PHE A 232 2.49 -17.58 -16.98
C PHE A 232 1.96 -18.89 -16.39
N ASP A 233 1.60 -18.91 -15.11
CA ASP A 233 1.00 -20.08 -14.49
C ASP A 233 -0.52 -19.96 -14.52
N ASP A 234 -1.20 -21.01 -14.96
CA ASP A 234 -2.67 -21.09 -14.95
C ASP A 234 -3.13 -21.96 -13.78
N SER A 235 -4.08 -21.45 -13.00
CA SER A 235 -4.70 -22.16 -11.88
C SER A 235 -6.17 -22.49 -12.16
N SER A 236 -6.52 -23.75 -11.91
CA SER A 236 -7.92 -24.22 -11.89
C SER A 236 -8.63 -23.89 -10.58
N TYR A 237 -7.95 -23.32 -9.58
CA TYR A 237 -8.50 -23.17 -8.23
C TYR A 237 -9.84 -22.42 -8.18
N ILE A 238 -10.01 -21.35 -8.97
CA ILE A 238 -11.30 -20.66 -9.09
C ILE A 238 -12.35 -21.60 -9.70
N LYS A 239 -12.04 -22.27 -10.81
CA LYS A 239 -12.94 -23.21 -11.48
C LYS A 239 -13.40 -24.34 -10.54
N ASP A 240 -12.48 -24.87 -9.75
CA ASP A 240 -12.72 -26.05 -8.92
C ASP A 240 -13.52 -25.73 -7.65
N ASN A 241 -13.57 -24.45 -7.24
CA ASN A 241 -14.26 -24.00 -6.02
C ASN A 241 -15.45 -23.07 -6.29
N TYR A 242 -15.65 -22.60 -7.53
CA TYR A 242 -16.69 -21.63 -7.86
C TYR A 242 -18.07 -22.28 -7.94
N GLN A 243 -18.99 -21.77 -7.12
CA GLN A 243 -20.40 -22.13 -7.11
C GLN A 243 -21.21 -21.02 -7.79
N ALA A 244 -21.69 -21.27 -9.01
CA ALA A 244 -22.35 -20.25 -9.82
C ALA A 244 -23.75 -19.90 -9.28
N PRO A 245 -24.12 -18.62 -9.11
CA PRO A 245 -25.45 -18.25 -8.64
C PRO A 245 -26.60 -18.79 -9.49
N LYS A 246 -26.45 -18.79 -10.81
CA LYS A 246 -27.44 -19.32 -11.76
C LYS A 246 -27.70 -20.83 -11.61
N ASP A 247 -26.75 -21.57 -11.05
CA ASP A 247 -26.81 -23.03 -10.88
C ASP A 247 -27.06 -23.42 -9.41
N THR A 248 -27.25 -22.43 -8.53
CA THR A 248 -27.47 -22.62 -7.09
C THR A 248 -28.90 -22.27 -6.75
N LYS A 249 -29.60 -23.15 -6.03
CA LYS A 249 -30.95 -22.84 -5.58
C LYS A 249 -30.89 -21.83 -4.42
N LEU A 250 -31.53 -20.68 -4.63
CA LEU A 250 -31.73 -19.64 -3.63
C LEU A 250 -33.22 -19.57 -3.29
N THR A 251 -33.58 -19.68 -2.02
CA THR A 251 -34.98 -19.60 -1.58
C THR A 251 -35.17 -18.38 -0.68
N PHE A 252 -35.87 -17.36 -1.19
CA PHE A 252 -36.18 -16.16 -0.43
C PHE A 252 -37.35 -16.39 0.54
N PRO A 253 -37.38 -15.70 1.69
CA PRO A 253 -38.52 -15.76 2.59
C PRO A 253 -39.76 -15.13 1.94
N GLU A 254 -40.97 -15.57 2.32
CA GLU A 254 -42.22 -15.02 1.78
C GLU A 254 -42.30 -13.50 1.92
N LYS A 255 -41.88 -12.98 3.08
CA LYS A 255 -41.67 -11.56 3.30
C LYS A 255 -40.19 -11.21 3.13
N LYS A 256 -39.86 -10.68 1.96
CA LYS A 256 -38.52 -10.18 1.62
C LYS A 256 -38.10 -9.03 2.52
N ARG A 257 -36.84 -9.05 2.99
CA ARG A 257 -36.24 -8.00 3.82
C ARG A 257 -35.53 -6.97 2.97
N ASN A 258 -35.51 -5.72 3.40
CA ASN A 258 -34.67 -4.69 2.78
C ASN A 258 -33.20 -4.92 3.16
N LEU A 259 -32.29 -4.48 2.29
CA LEU A 259 -30.86 -4.48 2.53
C LEU A 259 -30.35 -3.04 2.56
N ILE A 260 -29.61 -2.69 3.62
CA ILE A 260 -28.76 -1.50 3.65
C ILE A 260 -27.31 -1.97 3.83
N HIS A 261 -26.48 -1.84 2.80
CA HIS A 261 -25.06 -2.23 2.85
C HIS A 261 -24.16 -1.00 2.75
N ILE A 262 -23.41 -0.72 3.81
CA ILE A 262 -22.48 0.39 3.91
C ILE A 262 -21.04 -0.15 3.85
N TYR A 263 -20.36 0.14 2.75
CA TYR A 263 -18.91 -0.01 2.64
C TYR A 263 -18.25 1.13 3.39
N LEU A 264 -17.37 0.77 4.33
CA LEU A 264 -16.71 1.70 5.23
C LEU A 264 -15.24 1.86 4.83
N GLU A 265 -14.90 2.98 4.20
CA GLU A 265 -13.56 3.23 3.65
C GLU A 265 -12.49 3.09 4.73
N SER A 266 -11.61 2.10 4.56
CA SER A 266 -10.47 1.86 5.43
C SER A 266 -10.83 1.62 6.92
N TYR A 267 -12.04 1.16 7.26
CA TYR A 267 -12.44 0.86 8.64
C TYR A 267 -11.84 -0.46 9.14
N GLU A 268 -11.07 -0.37 10.22
CA GLU A 268 -10.31 -1.50 10.76
C GLU A 268 -10.55 -1.75 12.24
N ASN A 269 -10.60 -3.02 12.62
CA ASN A 269 -10.59 -3.42 14.04
C ASN A 269 -9.33 -2.91 14.76
N THR A 270 -8.26 -2.65 14.01
CA THR A 270 -7.01 -2.05 14.48
C THR A 270 -7.23 -0.74 15.24
N TYR A 271 -8.28 0.03 14.91
CA TYR A 271 -8.59 1.31 15.54
C TYR A 271 -9.28 1.19 16.90
N PHE A 272 -9.73 -0.01 17.28
CA PHE A 272 -10.24 -0.26 18.61
C PHE A 272 -9.13 -0.27 19.66
N ALA A 273 -9.52 -0.18 20.94
CA ALA A 273 -8.59 -0.36 22.03
C ALA A 273 -8.06 -1.81 22.06
N THR A 274 -6.85 -2.00 22.57
CA THR A 274 -6.27 -3.33 22.81
C THR A 274 -7.15 -4.24 23.67
N THR A 275 -7.91 -3.70 24.62
CA THR A 275 -8.89 -4.44 25.43
C THR A 275 -10.05 -5.02 24.62
N SER A 276 -10.29 -4.48 23.43
CA SER A 276 -11.36 -4.87 22.52
C SER A 276 -10.87 -5.71 21.33
N GLY A 277 -9.56 -6.01 21.25
CA GLY A 277 -8.93 -6.73 20.14
C GLY A 277 -8.21 -5.84 19.12
N GLY A 278 -8.28 -4.51 19.26
CA GLY A 278 -7.56 -3.57 18.41
C GLY A 278 -6.09 -3.35 18.81
N TYR A 279 -5.48 -2.29 18.27
CA TYR A 279 -4.07 -1.96 18.53
C TYR A 279 -3.89 -0.63 19.28
N MET A 280 -4.97 0.13 19.48
CA MET A 280 -4.87 1.47 20.03
C MET A 280 -4.83 1.46 21.57
N GLU A 281 -4.09 2.40 22.16
CA GLU A 281 -4.16 2.67 23.60
C GLU A 281 -5.51 3.31 23.97
N LYS A 282 -5.96 4.26 23.14
CA LYS A 282 -7.28 4.89 23.23
C LYS A 282 -8.11 4.45 22.03
N ASN A 283 -9.31 3.95 22.30
CA ASN A 283 -10.24 3.57 21.23
C ASN A 283 -10.56 4.79 20.34
N LEU A 284 -10.35 4.66 19.03
CA LEU A 284 -10.72 5.69 18.07
C LEU A 284 -12.16 5.55 17.57
N MET A 285 -12.81 4.41 17.77
CA MET A 285 -14.16 4.09 17.31
C MET A 285 -15.13 3.71 18.45
N PRO A 286 -15.24 4.53 19.53
CA PRO A 286 -15.99 4.13 20.72
C PRO A 286 -17.51 4.08 20.55
N ASP A 287 -18.10 4.84 19.63
CA ASP A 287 -19.54 4.81 19.38
C ASP A 287 -19.90 3.69 18.40
N PHE A 288 -19.12 3.54 17.34
CA PHE A 288 -19.23 2.40 16.43
C PHE A 288 -19.05 1.06 17.14
N GLU A 289 -18.16 0.98 18.14
CA GLU A 289 -18.00 -0.23 18.96
C GLU A 289 -19.29 -0.67 19.65
N LYS A 290 -20.15 0.27 20.08
CA LYS A 290 -21.42 -0.04 20.76
C LYS A 290 -22.37 -0.84 19.86
N LEU A 291 -22.31 -0.61 18.54
CA LEU A 291 -23.16 -1.34 17.59
C LEU A 291 -22.88 -2.85 17.57
N TYR A 292 -21.71 -3.30 18.03
CA TYR A 292 -21.41 -4.73 18.15
C TYR A 292 -22.30 -5.45 19.17
N GLU A 293 -22.93 -4.72 20.10
CA GLU A 293 -23.91 -5.29 21.05
C GLU A 293 -25.29 -5.51 20.40
N GLU A 294 -25.51 -4.98 19.19
CA GLU A 294 -26.79 -4.95 18.49
C GLU A 294 -26.82 -5.84 17.24
N GLY A 295 -25.72 -6.53 16.95
CA GLY A 295 -25.55 -7.30 15.72
C GLY A 295 -24.58 -8.46 15.87
N ILE A 296 -24.28 -9.08 14.73
CA ILE A 296 -23.38 -10.22 14.60
C ILE A 296 -22.15 -9.78 13.79
N SER A 297 -20.97 -10.05 14.32
CA SER A 297 -19.69 -9.88 13.64
C SER A 297 -18.93 -11.21 13.65
N PHE A 298 -18.27 -11.54 12.54
CA PHE A 298 -17.37 -12.70 12.42
C PHE A 298 -15.92 -12.29 12.69
N SER A 299 -15.17 -13.16 13.35
CA SER A 299 -13.80 -12.90 13.77
C SER A 299 -12.88 -14.09 13.49
N ASP A 300 -11.66 -13.79 13.06
CA ASP A 300 -10.55 -14.72 12.88
C ASP A 300 -9.92 -15.20 14.19
N ASN A 301 -10.32 -14.61 15.32
CA ASN A 301 -9.80 -14.91 16.64
C ASN A 301 -10.91 -14.86 17.72
N ASP A 302 -10.52 -14.89 19.00
CA ASP A 302 -11.43 -14.88 20.17
C ASP A 302 -11.94 -13.47 20.56
N GLN A 303 -11.41 -12.41 19.94
CA GLN A 303 -11.79 -11.01 20.17
C GLN A 303 -12.42 -10.41 18.91
N LYS A 304 -12.55 -9.07 18.82
CA LYS A 304 -12.97 -8.42 17.58
C LYS A 304 -11.88 -8.58 16.52
N GLY A 305 -12.25 -9.20 15.42
CA GLY A 305 -11.39 -9.52 14.28
C GLY A 305 -12.17 -9.42 12.99
N GLY A 306 -11.65 -9.97 11.91
CA GLY A 306 -12.28 -9.79 10.61
C GLY A 306 -11.63 -10.59 9.49
N PRO A 307 -12.00 -10.29 8.24
CA PRO A 307 -11.52 -11.06 7.11
C PRO A 307 -10.02 -10.84 6.86
N TYR A 308 -9.37 -11.87 6.34
CA TYR A 308 -8.06 -11.74 5.72
C TYR A 308 -8.20 -11.06 4.35
N GLN A 309 -7.43 -10.00 4.12
CA GLN A 309 -7.28 -9.49 2.76
C GLN A 309 -6.64 -10.55 1.87
N THR A 310 -7.36 -10.93 0.83
CA THR A 310 -6.89 -11.87 -0.18
C THR A 310 -6.52 -11.13 -1.45
N TYR A 311 -5.85 -11.84 -2.34
CA TYR A 311 -5.52 -11.33 -3.66
C TYR A 311 -6.76 -10.76 -4.37
N GLY A 312 -6.66 -9.52 -4.87
CA GLY A 312 -7.77 -8.86 -5.55
C GLY A 312 -8.92 -8.46 -4.63
N SER A 313 -8.66 -8.24 -3.32
CA SER A 313 -9.65 -7.77 -2.33
C SER A 313 -9.17 -6.53 -1.53
N SER A 314 -8.08 -5.87 -1.93
CA SER A 314 -7.33 -4.96 -1.06
C SER A 314 -7.49 -3.46 -1.37
N TRP A 315 -8.53 -3.08 -2.12
CA TRP A 315 -8.94 -1.69 -2.39
C TRP A 315 -10.45 -1.66 -2.63
N SER A 316 -11.07 -0.48 -2.57
CA SER A 316 -12.53 -0.30 -2.48
C SER A 316 -13.31 -1.07 -3.56
N VAL A 317 -13.00 -0.82 -4.84
CA VAL A 317 -13.61 -1.51 -5.98
C VAL A 317 -13.44 -3.02 -5.90
N ALA A 318 -12.25 -3.49 -5.52
CA ALA A 318 -11.99 -4.91 -5.35
C ALA A 318 -12.84 -5.51 -4.23
N SER A 319 -12.96 -4.81 -3.10
CA SER A 319 -13.78 -5.23 -1.98
C SER A 319 -15.25 -5.36 -2.36
N MET A 320 -15.80 -4.34 -3.04
CA MET A 320 -17.17 -4.37 -3.56
C MET A 320 -17.39 -5.56 -4.50
N VAL A 321 -16.45 -5.83 -5.42
CA VAL A 321 -16.52 -7.00 -6.31
C VAL A 321 -16.51 -8.30 -5.51
N ASN A 322 -15.62 -8.44 -4.52
CA ASN A 322 -15.56 -9.66 -3.70
C ASN A 322 -16.86 -9.89 -2.94
N MET A 323 -17.32 -8.88 -2.20
CA MET A 323 -18.51 -8.98 -1.36
C MET A 323 -19.81 -9.06 -2.19
N SER A 324 -19.80 -8.56 -3.43
CA SER A 324 -20.98 -8.61 -4.32
C SER A 324 -21.04 -9.83 -5.22
N THR A 325 -19.92 -10.49 -5.53
CA THR A 325 -19.89 -11.59 -6.54
C THR A 325 -19.24 -12.88 -6.04
N GLY A 326 -18.58 -12.84 -4.88
CA GLY A 326 -17.78 -13.94 -4.37
C GLY A 326 -16.52 -14.22 -5.20
N LEU A 327 -16.03 -13.26 -6.00
CA LEU A 327 -14.86 -13.41 -6.85
C LEU A 327 -13.78 -12.37 -6.51
N PRO A 328 -12.48 -12.71 -6.62
CA PRO A 328 -11.42 -11.72 -6.54
C PRO A 328 -11.46 -10.82 -7.78
N LEU A 329 -11.20 -9.52 -7.61
CA LEU A 329 -11.00 -8.64 -8.76
C LEU A 329 -9.61 -8.87 -9.36
N LYS A 330 -9.53 -9.79 -10.32
CA LYS A 330 -8.32 -9.96 -11.14
C LYS A 330 -8.31 -8.89 -12.21
N VAL A 331 -7.38 -7.94 -12.11
CA VAL A 331 -7.26 -6.82 -13.05
C VAL A 331 -6.61 -7.34 -14.35
N PRO A 332 -7.29 -7.32 -15.51
CA PRO A 332 -6.62 -7.57 -16.79
C PRO A 332 -5.61 -6.45 -17.07
N MET A 333 -4.69 -6.63 -18.02
CA MET A 333 -3.51 -5.76 -18.23
C MET A 333 -3.76 -4.23 -18.29
N ASP A 334 -4.99 -3.78 -18.50
CA ASP A 334 -5.40 -2.37 -18.55
C ASP A 334 -6.27 -1.98 -17.33
N GLY A 335 -5.73 -2.04 -16.11
CA GLY A 335 -6.43 -1.57 -14.89
C GLY A 335 -7.01 -0.15 -14.99
N ASN A 336 -7.99 0.21 -14.15
CA ASN A 336 -8.82 1.43 -14.23
C ASN A 336 -9.44 1.74 -15.62
N SER A 337 -9.16 0.95 -16.66
CA SER A 337 -9.90 0.88 -17.91
C SER A 337 -10.83 -0.32 -17.95
N TYR A 338 -10.79 -1.14 -16.91
CA TYR A 338 -11.82 -2.13 -16.64
C TYR A 338 -13.16 -1.43 -16.42
N GLY A 339 -14.18 -1.79 -17.19
CA GLY A 339 -15.42 -1.02 -17.28
C GLY A 339 -15.42 0.09 -18.36
N LYS A 340 -14.29 0.63 -18.84
CA LYS A 340 -14.32 1.77 -19.80
C LYS A 340 -14.94 1.44 -21.17
N THR A 341 -15.04 0.16 -21.51
CA THR A 341 -15.76 -0.33 -22.70
C THR A 341 -17.27 -0.47 -22.47
N GLY A 342 -17.75 -0.18 -21.27
CA GLY A 342 -19.12 -0.38 -20.80
C GLY A 342 -19.37 -1.76 -20.18
N TYR A 343 -18.33 -2.61 -20.08
CA TYR A 343 -18.40 -3.96 -19.52
C TYR A 343 -17.45 -4.14 -18.34
N PHE A 344 -17.98 -4.63 -17.22
CA PHE A 344 -17.29 -4.95 -15.99
C PHE A 344 -17.85 -6.29 -15.49
N LEU A 345 -17.02 -7.34 -15.52
CA LEU A 345 -17.38 -8.71 -15.14
C LEU A 345 -18.77 -9.18 -15.65
N PRO A 346 -19.11 -9.00 -16.94
CA PRO A 346 -20.48 -9.24 -17.44
C PRO A 346 -20.97 -10.69 -17.31
N GLY A 347 -20.07 -11.65 -17.03
CA GLY A 347 -20.46 -13.04 -16.78
C GLY A 347 -20.56 -13.42 -15.30
N ALA A 348 -20.23 -12.53 -14.37
CA ALA A 348 -20.41 -12.75 -12.95
C ALA A 348 -21.88 -12.51 -12.55
N GLY A 349 -22.43 -13.34 -11.68
CA GLY A 349 -23.69 -13.03 -11.00
C GLY A 349 -23.37 -12.30 -9.70
N ALA A 350 -23.85 -11.07 -9.56
CA ALA A 350 -23.67 -10.27 -8.35
C ALA A 350 -24.90 -10.32 -7.42
N ILE A 351 -24.78 -9.74 -6.23
CA ILE A 351 -25.90 -9.60 -5.29
C ILE A 351 -27.01 -8.74 -5.89
N GLY A 352 -26.66 -7.66 -6.59
CA GLY A 352 -27.62 -6.84 -7.31
C GLY A 352 -28.34 -7.61 -8.41
N ASP A 353 -27.67 -8.61 -9.00
CA ASP A 353 -28.32 -9.52 -9.92
C ASP A 353 -29.40 -10.36 -9.18
N ILE A 354 -29.04 -10.98 -8.08
CA ILE A 354 -29.99 -11.84 -7.36
C ILE A 354 -31.20 -11.03 -6.86
N LEU A 355 -30.96 -9.84 -6.30
CA LEU A 355 -32.02 -9.01 -5.71
C LEU A 355 -32.98 -8.42 -6.76
N HIS A 356 -32.48 -7.98 -7.92
CA HIS A 356 -33.37 -7.51 -8.99
C HIS A 356 -34.28 -8.62 -9.52
N ASP A 357 -33.79 -9.86 -9.67
CA ASP A 357 -34.64 -10.98 -10.11
C ASP A 357 -35.77 -11.26 -9.10
N GLU A 358 -35.55 -10.89 -7.83
CA GLU A 358 -36.53 -10.93 -6.75
C GLU A 358 -37.34 -9.63 -6.58
N GLY A 359 -37.24 -8.69 -7.52
CA GLY A 359 -38.09 -7.50 -7.60
C GLY A 359 -37.66 -6.32 -6.72
N TYR A 360 -36.40 -6.29 -6.28
CA TYR A 360 -35.89 -5.18 -5.47
C TYR A 360 -35.71 -3.91 -6.30
N ASN A 361 -36.02 -2.74 -5.72
CA ASN A 361 -35.51 -1.46 -6.21
C ASN A 361 -34.14 -1.18 -5.58
N GLN A 362 -33.19 -0.68 -6.37
CA GLN A 362 -31.79 -0.63 -5.96
C GLN A 362 -31.19 0.75 -6.15
N THR A 363 -30.48 1.25 -5.14
CA THR A 363 -29.66 2.46 -5.25
C THR A 363 -28.26 2.18 -4.73
N ILE A 364 -27.26 2.65 -5.48
CA ILE A 364 -25.87 2.73 -5.03
C ILE A 364 -25.49 4.20 -4.90
N MET A 365 -24.88 4.60 -3.78
CA MET A 365 -24.57 5.99 -3.49
C MET A 365 -23.09 6.24 -3.18
N PHE A 366 -22.53 7.28 -3.79
CA PHE A 366 -21.14 7.70 -3.59
C PHE A 366 -21.02 9.22 -3.42
N GLY A 367 -20.14 9.66 -2.52
CA GLY A 367 -19.73 11.07 -2.46
C GLY A 367 -18.85 11.50 -3.64
N ALA A 368 -18.19 10.52 -4.27
CA ALA A 368 -17.28 10.69 -5.40
C ALA A 368 -17.97 10.47 -6.76
N ASP A 369 -17.20 10.62 -7.85
CA ASP A 369 -17.63 10.25 -9.21
C ASP A 369 -17.51 8.73 -9.40
N ALA A 370 -18.63 8.06 -9.69
CA ALA A 370 -18.66 6.60 -9.84
C ALA A 370 -17.93 6.09 -11.11
N ASP A 371 -17.53 6.95 -12.05
CA ASP A 371 -16.67 6.51 -13.16
C ASP A 371 -15.28 6.09 -12.64
N PHE A 372 -14.87 6.62 -11.48
CA PHE A 372 -13.63 6.20 -10.83
C PHE A 372 -13.68 4.69 -10.53
N GLY A 373 -12.61 3.99 -10.89
CA GLY A 373 -12.53 2.54 -10.70
C GLY A 373 -13.48 1.70 -11.56
N GLY A 374 -14.28 2.32 -12.45
CA GLY A 374 -15.23 1.63 -13.31
C GLY A 374 -16.56 1.26 -12.63
N LEU A 375 -16.88 1.84 -11.46
CA LEU A 375 -18.08 1.50 -10.68
C LEU A 375 -19.37 1.80 -11.45
N THR A 376 -19.42 2.89 -12.24
CA THR A 376 -20.56 3.16 -13.13
C THR A 376 -20.82 1.99 -14.07
N SER A 377 -19.78 1.34 -14.61
CA SER A 377 -19.97 0.18 -15.47
C SER A 377 -20.36 -1.07 -14.69
N PHE A 378 -19.73 -1.30 -13.53
CA PHE A 378 -20.08 -2.40 -12.64
C PHE A 378 -21.56 -2.39 -12.26
N PHE A 379 -22.05 -1.29 -11.67
CA PHE A 379 -23.44 -1.21 -11.22
C PHE A 379 -24.46 -1.15 -12.37
N ASN A 380 -24.07 -0.67 -13.56
CA ASN A 380 -24.91 -0.79 -14.77
C ASN A 380 -24.95 -2.22 -15.34
N ASN A 381 -23.90 -3.03 -15.16
CA ASN A 381 -23.86 -4.41 -15.64
C ASN A 381 -24.49 -5.41 -14.67
N HIS A 382 -24.47 -5.10 -13.37
CA HIS A 382 -25.04 -5.91 -12.28
C HIS A 382 -26.40 -5.39 -11.79
N LYS A 383 -27.14 -4.89 -12.79
CA LYS A 383 -28.55 -4.55 -12.95
C LYS A 383 -29.26 -3.56 -12.02
N ASP A 384 -29.94 -2.64 -12.71
CA ASP A 384 -30.98 -1.69 -12.29
C ASP A 384 -30.71 -0.88 -11.03
N PHE A 385 -29.44 -0.60 -10.75
CA PHE A 385 -29.07 0.39 -9.76
C PHE A 385 -29.36 1.80 -10.27
N HIS A 386 -30.08 2.57 -9.47
CA HIS A 386 -29.97 4.02 -9.50
C HIS A 386 -28.60 4.42 -8.93
N ILE A 387 -27.74 5.02 -9.76
CA ILE A 387 -26.41 5.48 -9.33
C ILE A 387 -26.53 6.93 -8.86
N TYR A 388 -26.48 7.13 -7.54
CA TYR A 388 -26.48 8.45 -6.92
C TYR A 388 -25.05 8.84 -6.55
N ASP A 389 -24.35 9.49 -7.48
CA ASP A 389 -22.97 9.91 -7.30
C ASP A 389 -22.80 11.45 -7.35
N TRP A 390 -21.56 11.94 -7.30
CA TRP A 390 -21.25 13.36 -7.43
C TRP A 390 -21.83 14.02 -8.70
N LYS A 391 -21.91 13.29 -9.83
CA LYS A 391 -22.46 13.83 -11.08
C LYS A 391 -23.96 13.99 -10.97
N TYR A 392 -24.66 12.97 -10.47
CA TYR A 392 -26.10 13.01 -10.28
C TYR A 392 -26.50 14.09 -9.27
N ALA A 393 -25.78 14.22 -8.15
CA ALA A 393 -26.03 15.26 -7.14
C ALA A 393 -25.99 16.69 -7.72
N LYS A 394 -25.10 16.96 -8.68
CA LYS A 394 -25.08 18.24 -9.42
C LYS A 394 -26.25 18.37 -10.37
N GLU A 395 -26.55 17.30 -11.12
CA GLU A 395 -27.65 17.28 -12.09
C GLU A 395 -28.98 17.68 -11.45
N ILE A 396 -29.26 17.15 -10.26
CA ILE A 396 -30.48 17.45 -9.51
C ILE A 396 -30.37 18.69 -8.59
N GLY A 397 -29.25 19.41 -8.63
CA GLY A 397 -29.04 20.66 -7.89
C GLY A 397 -28.86 20.51 -6.38
N LYS A 398 -28.47 19.33 -5.87
CA LYS A 398 -28.15 19.11 -4.44
C LYS A 398 -26.86 19.81 -4.02
N ILE A 399 -25.92 19.95 -4.95
CA ILE A 399 -24.67 20.69 -4.79
C ILE A 399 -24.45 21.65 -5.96
N PRO A 400 -23.73 22.77 -5.76
CA PRO A 400 -23.33 23.66 -6.85
C PRO A 400 -22.52 22.94 -7.94
N ASN A 401 -22.61 23.41 -9.18
CA ASN A 401 -21.93 22.80 -10.32
C ASN A 401 -20.39 22.79 -10.21
N ASP A 402 -19.82 23.77 -9.49
CA ASP A 402 -18.40 23.92 -9.21
C ASP A 402 -17.97 23.31 -7.87
N TYR A 403 -18.89 22.64 -7.16
CA TYR A 403 -18.63 22.05 -5.86
C TYR A 403 -17.78 20.79 -5.98
N LYS A 404 -16.59 20.81 -5.38
CA LYS A 404 -15.72 19.65 -5.26
C LYS A 404 -14.87 19.75 -4.00
N VAL A 405 -15.23 18.98 -2.98
CA VAL A 405 -14.51 18.83 -1.72
C VAL A 405 -13.91 17.43 -1.68
N TRP A 406 -12.59 17.36 -1.51
CA TRP A 406 -11.86 16.09 -1.44
C TRP A 406 -12.14 15.18 -2.66
N TRP A 407 -12.86 14.07 -2.48
CA TRP A 407 -13.26 13.13 -3.56
C TRP A 407 -14.52 13.54 -4.34
N GLY A 408 -15.30 14.49 -3.84
CA GLY A 408 -16.51 14.99 -4.48
C GLY A 408 -17.31 15.87 -3.52
N TYR A 409 -18.05 15.26 -2.60
CA TYR A 409 -18.60 15.93 -1.41
C TYR A 409 -18.35 15.09 -0.15
N GLU A 410 -18.26 15.76 1.00
CA GLU A 410 -17.94 15.16 2.31
C GLU A 410 -19.01 14.20 2.84
N ASP A 411 -18.61 13.27 3.72
CA ASP A 411 -19.49 12.22 4.24
C ASP A 411 -20.71 12.79 4.98
N LYS A 412 -20.58 13.96 5.62
CA LYS A 412 -21.72 14.66 6.24
C LYS A 412 -22.88 14.88 5.27
N LYS A 413 -22.60 15.32 4.04
CA LYS A 413 -23.62 15.47 2.99
C LYS A 413 -24.08 14.12 2.48
N LEU A 414 -23.16 13.17 2.36
CA LEU A 414 -23.47 11.82 1.93
C LEU A 414 -24.54 11.16 2.82
N TYR A 415 -24.39 11.23 4.14
CA TYR A 415 -25.39 10.67 5.06
C TYR A 415 -26.73 11.41 4.97
N GLU A 416 -26.74 12.74 4.83
CA GLU A 416 -27.98 13.51 4.63
C GLU A 416 -28.72 13.06 3.36
N TYR A 417 -28.00 12.91 2.25
CA TYR A 417 -28.60 12.47 0.98
C TYR A 417 -29.02 10.99 1.03
N ALA A 418 -28.27 10.15 1.74
CA ALA A 418 -28.63 8.75 1.97
C ALA A 418 -29.93 8.62 2.76
N GLN A 419 -30.16 9.46 3.78
CA GLN A 419 -31.42 9.47 4.54
C GLN A 419 -32.62 9.76 3.63
N GLU A 420 -32.51 10.79 2.78
CA GLU A 420 -33.58 11.13 1.83
C GLU A 420 -33.86 10.01 0.83
N GLU A 421 -32.80 9.40 0.29
CA GLU A 421 -32.91 8.36 -0.72
C GLU A 421 -33.46 7.05 -0.15
N ILE A 422 -33.07 6.67 1.07
CA ILE A 422 -33.64 5.52 1.77
C ILE A 422 -35.13 5.75 2.05
N LEU A 423 -35.53 6.95 2.47
CA LEU A 423 -36.96 7.28 2.65
C LEU A 423 -37.73 7.20 1.33
N ARG A 424 -37.12 7.62 0.21
CA ARG A 424 -37.70 7.47 -1.13
C ARG A 424 -37.91 6.00 -1.49
N LEU A 425 -36.89 5.15 -1.29
CA LEU A 425 -36.96 3.71 -1.54
C LEU A 425 -38.01 3.03 -0.65
N ALA A 426 -38.05 3.36 0.64
CA ALA A 426 -38.98 2.79 1.61
C ALA A 426 -40.45 3.21 1.39
N ALA A 427 -40.70 4.31 0.67
CA ALA A 427 -42.03 4.74 0.28
C ALA A 427 -42.59 3.96 -0.93
N GLU A 428 -41.75 3.18 -1.62
CA GLU A 428 -42.20 2.28 -2.70
C GLU A 428 -42.74 0.96 -2.11
N ASP A 429 -43.75 0.38 -2.76
CA ASP A 429 -44.32 -0.93 -2.38
C ASP A 429 -43.45 -2.10 -2.92
N LYS A 430 -42.13 -2.02 -2.66
CA LYS A 430 -41.12 -3.00 -3.09
C LYS A 430 -40.04 -3.15 -2.01
N PRO A 431 -39.44 -4.35 -1.85
CA PRO A 431 -38.25 -4.46 -1.03
C PRO A 431 -37.10 -3.67 -1.68
N PHE A 432 -36.22 -3.08 -0.88
CA PHE A 432 -35.13 -2.25 -1.41
C PHE A 432 -33.73 -2.74 -1.05
N ASN A 433 -32.78 -2.43 -1.93
CA ASN A 433 -31.35 -2.55 -1.72
C ASN A 433 -30.72 -1.16 -1.81
N PHE A 434 -30.32 -0.60 -0.67
CA PHE A 434 -29.54 0.61 -0.62
C PHE A 434 -28.10 0.26 -0.27
N THR A 435 -27.18 0.56 -1.19
CA THR A 435 -25.74 0.36 -0.98
C THR A 435 -25.04 1.71 -1.02
N MET A 436 -24.02 1.92 -0.19
CA MET A 436 -23.22 3.15 -0.22
C MET A 436 -21.77 2.92 0.20
N GLU A 437 -20.91 3.87 -0.11
CA GLU A 437 -19.55 3.97 0.43
C GLU A 437 -19.27 5.38 0.94
N ASN A 438 -18.72 5.48 2.15
CA ASN A 438 -18.20 6.72 2.72
C ASN A 438 -16.71 6.89 2.36
N ALA A 439 -16.15 8.10 2.41
CA ALA A 439 -14.81 8.37 1.86
C ALA A 439 -13.90 9.27 2.71
N ASP A 440 -14.38 9.87 3.81
CA ASP A 440 -13.56 10.84 4.56
C ASP A 440 -12.32 10.18 5.19
N THR A 441 -12.38 8.87 5.48
CA THR A 441 -11.25 8.06 5.98
C THR A 441 -10.25 7.63 4.89
N HIS A 442 -10.44 8.03 3.63
CA HIS A 442 -9.54 7.69 2.53
C HIS A 442 -8.15 8.31 2.71
N PHE A 443 -7.09 7.54 2.43
CA PHE A 443 -5.69 7.98 2.55
C PHE A 443 -5.31 9.07 1.50
N PRO A 444 -4.26 9.88 1.75
CA PRO A 444 -3.49 10.02 2.99
C PRO A 444 -4.16 10.95 4.01
N ASP A 445 -3.94 10.69 5.30
CA ASP A 445 -4.35 11.48 6.48
C ASP A 445 -5.87 11.75 6.63
N GLY A 446 -6.72 11.36 5.67
CA GLY A 446 -8.17 11.56 5.68
C GLY A 446 -8.62 13.01 5.50
N PHE A 447 -9.92 13.20 5.29
CA PHE A 447 -10.57 14.51 5.28
C PHE A 447 -11.21 14.79 6.64
N LEU A 448 -10.74 15.85 7.30
CA LEU A 448 -11.31 16.32 8.55
C LEU A 448 -12.21 17.52 8.29
N GLU A 449 -13.51 17.38 8.58
CA GLU A 449 -14.44 18.49 8.50
C GLU A 449 -14.03 19.66 9.41
N LYS A 450 -14.34 20.89 8.98
CA LYS A 450 -13.90 22.13 9.62
C LYS A 450 -14.21 22.23 11.12
N ASP A 451 -15.32 21.64 11.56
CA ASP A 451 -15.82 21.72 12.93
C ASP A 451 -15.77 20.35 13.66
N ALA A 452 -15.07 19.37 13.09
CA ALA A 452 -14.89 18.06 13.71
C ALA A 452 -14.02 18.15 14.99
N PRO A 453 -14.33 17.35 16.03
CA PRO A 453 -13.52 17.33 17.24
C PRO A 453 -12.13 16.76 16.97
N THR A 454 -11.10 17.33 17.61
CA THR A 454 -9.70 16.89 17.48
C THR A 454 -9.08 16.42 18.80
N PRO A 455 -9.58 15.32 19.41
CA PRO A 455 -9.07 14.85 20.70
C PRO A 455 -7.72 14.13 20.62
N PHE A 456 -7.20 13.86 19.43
CA PHE A 456 -5.93 13.17 19.18
C PHE A 456 -4.91 14.06 18.45
N ASP A 457 -3.62 13.77 18.65
CA ASP A 457 -2.52 14.53 18.05
C ASP A 457 -2.40 14.33 16.52
N LYS A 458 -2.82 13.17 16.02
CA LYS A 458 -2.77 12.81 14.59
C LYS A 458 -4.11 13.14 13.91
N GLN A 459 -4.06 13.85 12.77
CA GLN A 459 -5.26 14.17 11.98
C GLN A 459 -6.06 12.93 11.63
N TYR A 460 -5.41 11.88 11.10
CA TYR A 460 -6.10 10.66 10.71
C TYR A 460 -6.87 10.01 11.87
N SER A 461 -6.32 10.04 13.09
CA SER A 461 -7.05 9.58 14.28
C SER A 461 -8.32 10.40 14.55
N ASN A 462 -8.28 11.72 14.32
CA ASN A 462 -9.45 12.60 14.48
C ASN A 462 -10.48 12.36 13.37
N VAL A 463 -10.04 12.08 12.14
CA VAL A 463 -10.92 11.70 11.03
C VAL A 463 -11.67 10.41 11.35
N ILE A 464 -10.94 9.36 11.78
CA ILE A 464 -11.54 8.07 12.19
C ILE A 464 -12.55 8.30 13.33
N PHE A 465 -12.16 9.09 14.34
CA PHE A 465 -13.01 9.38 15.50
C PHE A 465 -14.28 10.18 15.17
N HIS A 466 -14.22 11.07 14.19
CA HIS A 466 -15.37 11.81 13.70
C HIS A 466 -16.27 10.94 12.81
N SER A 467 -15.68 10.26 11.83
CA SER A 467 -16.39 9.42 10.86
C SER A 467 -17.18 8.29 11.56
N GLN A 468 -16.57 7.61 12.54
CA GLN A 468 -17.23 6.52 13.28
C GLN A 468 -18.49 7.01 14.03
N LYS A 469 -18.52 8.27 14.47
CA LYS A 469 -19.67 8.87 15.15
C LYS A 469 -20.80 9.13 14.16
N GLN A 470 -20.47 9.60 12.96
CA GLN A 470 -21.45 9.85 11.91
C GLN A 470 -22.10 8.53 11.46
N ILE A 471 -21.32 7.46 11.31
CA ILE A 471 -21.86 6.11 11.03
C ILE A 471 -22.78 5.65 12.16
N TYR A 472 -22.37 5.79 13.41
CA TYR A 472 -23.22 5.45 14.55
C TYR A 472 -24.55 6.21 14.50
N ASP A 473 -24.52 7.53 14.28
CA ASP A 473 -25.73 8.35 14.21
C ASP A 473 -26.62 8.00 13.02
N PHE A 474 -26.02 7.67 11.88
CA PHE A 474 -26.75 7.22 10.70
C PHE A 474 -27.45 5.88 10.95
N VAL A 475 -26.77 4.91 11.57
CA VAL A 475 -27.38 3.62 11.96
C VAL A 475 -28.50 3.84 12.97
N LYS A 476 -28.32 4.71 13.98
CA LYS A 476 -29.38 5.04 14.94
C LYS A 476 -30.58 5.72 14.29
N TRP A 477 -30.35 6.55 13.29
CA TRP A 477 -31.42 7.12 12.49
C TRP A 477 -32.17 6.04 11.71
N ILE A 478 -31.48 5.10 11.06
CA ILE A 478 -32.10 3.96 10.35
C ILE A 478 -32.97 3.15 11.31
N GLN A 479 -32.44 2.82 12.50
CA GLN A 479 -33.15 2.04 13.53
C GLN A 479 -34.43 2.71 14.05
N ALA A 480 -34.55 4.03 13.89
CA ALA A 480 -35.72 4.80 14.29
C ALA A 480 -36.83 4.86 13.22
N GLN A 481 -36.60 4.30 12.02
CA GLN A 481 -37.56 4.34 10.92
C GLN A 481 -38.53 3.15 10.96
N ASP A 482 -39.76 3.35 10.49
CA ASP A 482 -40.82 2.33 10.46
C ASP A 482 -40.44 1.07 9.65
N PHE A 483 -39.54 1.21 8.66
CA PHE A 483 -39.08 0.09 7.85
C PHE A 483 -38.03 -0.79 8.55
N TYR A 484 -37.44 -0.36 9.67
CA TYR A 484 -36.28 -1.00 10.30
C TYR A 484 -36.51 -2.47 10.66
N ASP A 485 -37.69 -2.82 11.19
CA ASP A 485 -38.02 -4.20 11.59
C ASP A 485 -37.84 -5.20 10.43
N ASN A 486 -38.02 -4.75 9.19
CA ASN A 486 -37.86 -5.54 7.97
C ASN A 486 -36.53 -5.27 7.23
N THR A 487 -35.53 -4.65 7.86
CA THR A 487 -34.30 -4.25 7.19
C THR A 487 -33.08 -4.88 7.87
N THR A 488 -32.25 -5.56 7.07
CA THR A 488 -30.92 -6.01 7.48
C THR A 488 -29.90 -4.93 7.12
N ILE A 489 -29.06 -4.52 8.07
CA ILE A 489 -28.00 -3.52 7.87
C ILE A 489 -26.65 -4.23 7.92
N VAL A 490 -25.82 -4.04 6.89
CA VAL A 490 -24.49 -4.62 6.77
C VAL A 490 -23.46 -3.49 6.75
N LEU A 491 -22.52 -3.53 7.68
CA LEU A 491 -21.42 -2.58 7.81
C LEU A 491 -20.10 -3.33 7.61
N THR A 492 -19.39 -3.03 6.52
CA THR A 492 -18.13 -3.74 6.20
C THR A 492 -17.02 -2.74 5.90
N GLY A 493 -15.92 -2.85 6.63
CA GLY A 493 -14.67 -2.20 6.22
C GLY A 493 -14.21 -2.78 4.89
N ASP A 494 -14.02 -1.92 3.90
CA ASP A 494 -13.74 -2.34 2.53
C ASP A 494 -12.32 -2.92 2.39
N HIS A 495 -11.31 -2.24 2.94
CA HIS A 495 -9.92 -2.67 2.94
C HIS A 495 -9.13 -2.11 4.13
N LEU A 496 -7.90 -2.61 4.34
CA LEU A 496 -6.96 -2.01 5.28
C LEU A 496 -6.47 -0.66 4.75
N SER A 497 -6.37 0.35 5.62
CA SER A 497 -5.83 1.66 5.29
C SER A 497 -4.42 1.56 4.71
N MET A 498 -4.22 2.30 3.62
CA MET A 498 -2.96 2.39 2.90
C MET A 498 -2.03 3.51 3.44
N ASP A 499 -2.40 4.18 4.53
CA ASP A 499 -1.62 5.28 5.09
C ASP A 499 -0.35 4.80 5.84
N LYS A 500 0.71 4.55 5.08
CA LYS A 500 2.00 4.07 5.61
C LYS A 500 2.62 5.01 6.65
N LYS A 501 2.36 6.32 6.54
CA LYS A 501 2.91 7.31 7.46
C LYS A 501 2.22 7.21 8.82
N TYR A 502 0.92 6.95 8.82
CA TYR A 502 0.16 6.75 10.05
C TYR A 502 0.64 5.51 10.84
N PHE A 503 0.88 4.40 10.14
CA PHE A 503 1.27 3.10 10.71
C PHE A 503 2.79 2.90 10.87
N VAL A 504 3.63 3.93 10.68
CA VAL A 504 5.10 3.77 10.68
C VAL A 504 5.67 3.17 11.97
N ASP A 505 5.01 3.43 13.11
CA ASP A 505 5.42 2.97 14.44
C ASP A 505 4.70 1.69 14.90
N PHE A 506 3.85 1.10 14.06
CA PHE A 506 3.14 -0.15 14.39
C PHE A 506 4.09 -1.34 14.29
N ASP A 507 3.84 -2.39 15.08
CA ASP A 507 4.55 -3.65 14.92
C ASP A 507 4.25 -4.21 13.53
N PRO A 508 5.26 -4.43 12.66
CA PRO A 508 5.05 -5.01 11.34
C PRO A 508 4.45 -6.43 11.38
N ASN A 509 4.46 -7.11 12.54
CA ASN A 509 3.84 -8.42 12.72
C ASN A 509 2.40 -8.36 13.25
N TYR A 510 1.86 -7.19 13.57
CA TYR A 510 0.47 -7.08 14.00
C TYR A 510 -0.48 -7.40 12.85
N HIS A 511 -1.42 -8.32 13.10
CA HIS A 511 -2.41 -8.71 12.12
C HIS A 511 -3.58 -7.71 12.13
N ARG A 512 -3.61 -6.84 11.13
CA ARG A 512 -4.71 -5.90 10.90
C ARG A 512 -5.87 -6.59 10.16
N THR A 513 -7.10 -6.26 10.54
CA THR A 513 -8.34 -6.75 9.90
C THR A 513 -9.35 -5.62 9.76
N THR A 514 -10.19 -5.71 8.72
CA THR A 514 -11.30 -4.78 8.52
C THR A 514 -12.50 -5.14 9.40
N THR A 515 -13.33 -4.16 9.72
CA THR A 515 -14.56 -4.38 10.49
C THR A 515 -15.59 -5.15 9.66
N ASN A 516 -16.44 -5.92 10.33
CA ASN A 516 -17.65 -6.51 9.74
C ASN A 516 -18.72 -6.60 10.81
N LEU A 517 -19.93 -6.10 10.52
CA LEU A 517 -21.03 -6.11 11.46
C LEU A 517 -22.35 -6.17 10.70
N ILE A 518 -23.22 -7.10 11.08
CA ILE A 518 -24.55 -7.27 10.53
C ILE A 518 -25.57 -7.02 11.64
N ILE A 519 -26.41 -5.99 11.47
CA ILE A 519 -27.44 -5.57 12.43
C ILE A 519 -28.80 -6.02 11.90
N ASN A 520 -29.65 -6.49 12.82
CA ASN A 520 -30.94 -7.09 12.51
C ASN A 520 -30.87 -8.27 11.48
N PRO A 521 -29.90 -9.20 11.59
CA PRO A 521 -29.83 -10.36 10.69
C PRO A 521 -30.94 -11.38 11.01
N VAL A 522 -31.35 -12.12 10.00
CA VAL A 522 -32.21 -13.30 10.13
C VAL A 522 -31.47 -14.48 9.50
N PHE A 523 -30.80 -15.28 10.32
CA PHE A 523 -30.13 -16.50 9.88
C PHE A 523 -30.99 -17.73 10.17
N GLU A 524 -30.83 -18.78 9.38
CA GLU A 524 -31.50 -20.06 9.64
C GLU A 524 -30.91 -20.82 10.84
N ASN A 525 -29.61 -20.62 11.11
CA ASN A 525 -28.89 -21.30 12.17
C ASN A 525 -28.92 -20.48 13.47
N ASP A 526 -29.49 -21.03 14.54
CA ASP A 526 -29.50 -20.40 15.87
C ASP A 526 -28.14 -20.48 16.59
N ASN A 527 -27.25 -21.39 16.18
CA ASN A 527 -25.96 -21.65 16.82
C ASN A 527 -24.79 -21.26 15.89
N ILE A 528 -24.67 -19.97 15.62
CA ILE A 528 -23.64 -19.43 14.72
C ILE A 528 -22.30 -19.35 15.45
N LYS A 529 -21.28 -19.99 14.88
CA LYS A 529 -19.90 -19.81 15.33
C LYS A 529 -19.31 -18.54 14.70
N THR A 530 -19.20 -17.49 15.52
CA THR A 530 -18.70 -16.17 15.09
C THR A 530 -17.21 -15.96 15.32
N THR A 531 -16.58 -16.66 16.26
CA THR A 531 -15.15 -16.53 16.59
C THR A 531 -14.30 -17.62 15.96
N ASN A 532 -13.00 -17.39 15.80
CA ASN A 532 -12.05 -18.33 15.17
C ASN A 532 -12.57 -18.89 13.82
N ARG A 533 -13.09 -17.98 13.00
CA ARG A 533 -13.46 -18.21 11.60
C ARG A 533 -12.41 -17.56 10.73
N HIS A 534 -11.71 -18.32 9.92
CA HIS A 534 -10.73 -17.73 9.01
C HIS A 534 -11.39 -17.51 7.66
N PHE A 535 -11.67 -16.26 7.28
CA PHE A 535 -12.47 -15.95 6.09
C PHE A 535 -11.92 -14.77 5.29
N ALA A 536 -12.42 -14.59 4.08
CA ALA A 536 -12.05 -13.53 3.15
C ALA A 536 -13.27 -12.64 2.84
N PRO A 537 -13.07 -11.46 2.22
CA PRO A 537 -14.18 -10.60 1.82
C PRO A 537 -15.21 -11.29 0.92
N PHE A 538 -14.80 -12.23 0.06
CA PHE A 538 -15.73 -12.95 -0.80
C PHE A 538 -16.71 -13.87 -0.04
N ASP A 539 -16.41 -14.24 1.20
CA ASP A 539 -17.33 -15.00 2.07
C ASP A 539 -18.53 -14.15 2.52
N MET A 540 -18.42 -12.81 2.48
CA MET A 540 -19.54 -11.93 2.77
C MET A 540 -20.65 -12.04 1.70
N TYR A 541 -20.35 -12.49 0.48
CA TYR A 541 -21.36 -12.59 -0.57
C TYR A 541 -22.54 -13.50 -0.20
N PRO A 542 -22.35 -14.80 0.10
CA PRO A 542 -23.43 -15.64 0.61
C PRO A 542 -23.89 -15.23 2.01
N THR A 543 -23.00 -14.71 2.87
CA THR A 543 -23.34 -14.33 4.25
C THR A 543 -24.35 -13.17 4.30
N VAL A 544 -24.21 -12.18 3.41
CA VAL A 544 -25.15 -11.06 3.31
C VAL A 544 -26.53 -11.55 2.89
N LEU A 545 -26.62 -12.38 1.85
CA LEU A 545 -27.89 -12.97 1.41
C LEU A 545 -28.53 -13.82 2.52
N SER A 546 -27.75 -14.69 3.15
CA SER A 546 -28.20 -15.52 4.27
C SER A 546 -28.71 -14.67 5.45
N SER A 547 -28.07 -13.53 5.74
CA SER A 547 -28.51 -12.62 6.80
C SER A 547 -29.84 -11.89 6.53
N MET A 548 -30.33 -11.96 5.29
CA MET A 548 -31.67 -11.49 4.91
C MET A 548 -32.72 -12.61 5.00
N GLY A 549 -32.34 -13.82 5.43
CA GLY A 549 -33.20 -15.00 5.50
C GLY A 549 -33.25 -15.80 4.20
N VAL A 550 -32.30 -15.61 3.27
CA VAL A 550 -32.23 -16.39 2.03
C VAL A 550 -31.56 -17.73 2.30
N ASP A 551 -32.27 -18.83 2.04
CA ASP A 551 -31.69 -20.17 2.06
C ASP A 551 -30.82 -20.38 0.81
N ILE A 552 -29.58 -20.81 1.01
CA ILE A 552 -28.58 -21.04 -0.03
C ILE A 552 -28.21 -22.52 -0.03
N GLU A 553 -28.59 -23.25 -1.08
CA GLU A 553 -28.28 -24.67 -1.19
C GLU A 553 -26.75 -24.90 -1.10
N GLY A 554 -26.34 -25.66 -0.09
CA GLY A 554 -24.93 -25.97 0.17
C GLY A 554 -24.11 -24.84 0.80
N HIS A 555 -24.76 -23.72 1.20
CA HIS A 555 -24.16 -22.59 1.91
C HIS A 555 -22.98 -21.92 1.19
N LYS A 556 -22.95 -22.02 -0.15
CA LYS A 556 -21.82 -21.57 -0.98
C LYS A 556 -22.32 -20.78 -2.17
N LEU A 557 -21.65 -19.67 -2.46
CA LEU A 557 -21.96 -18.81 -3.60
C LEU A 557 -20.72 -18.07 -4.06
N GLY A 558 -20.41 -18.12 -5.36
CA GLY A 558 -19.11 -17.71 -5.86
C GLY A 558 -18.00 -18.58 -5.26
N LEU A 559 -16.94 -17.98 -4.75
CA LEU A 559 -15.93 -18.64 -3.91
C LEU A 559 -16.26 -18.57 -2.41
N GLY A 560 -17.31 -17.84 -2.05
CA GLY A 560 -17.69 -17.58 -0.66
C GLY A 560 -18.43 -18.74 -0.03
N VAL A 561 -18.25 -18.85 1.28
CA VAL A 561 -19.03 -19.70 2.18
C VAL A 561 -19.83 -18.82 3.14
N ASP A 562 -21.10 -19.13 3.34
CA ASP A 562 -21.93 -18.45 4.35
C ASP A 562 -21.32 -18.67 5.74
N LEU A 563 -20.89 -17.57 6.37
CA LEU A 563 -20.26 -17.59 7.68
C LEU A 563 -21.24 -17.94 8.79
N SER A 564 -22.56 -17.88 8.57
CA SER A 564 -23.52 -18.37 9.56
C SER A 564 -23.61 -19.91 9.61
N SER A 565 -23.12 -20.58 8.57
CA SER A 565 -23.11 -22.03 8.44
C SER A 565 -21.93 -22.70 9.18
N ASN A 566 -21.97 -24.03 9.27
CA ASN A 566 -20.88 -24.86 9.80
C ASN A 566 -19.86 -25.29 8.72
N GLU A 567 -20.04 -24.85 7.47
CA GLU A 567 -19.13 -25.17 6.37
C GLU A 567 -17.79 -24.46 6.55
N LYS A 568 -16.71 -25.15 6.16
CA LYS A 568 -15.37 -24.57 6.17
C LYS A 568 -15.20 -23.62 5.00
N THR A 569 -14.68 -22.43 5.25
CA THR A 569 -14.23 -21.51 4.21
C THR A 569 -13.03 -22.08 3.45
N LEU A 570 -12.68 -21.46 2.31
CA LEU A 570 -11.47 -21.81 1.56
C LEU A 570 -10.20 -21.61 2.40
N ILE A 571 -10.15 -20.55 3.22
CA ILE A 571 -8.99 -20.29 4.09
C ILE A 571 -8.90 -21.32 5.22
N GLU A 572 -10.02 -21.73 5.81
CA GLU A 572 -10.04 -22.78 6.85
C GLU A 572 -9.64 -24.16 6.31
N ARG A 573 -9.95 -24.44 5.05
CA ARG A 573 -9.62 -25.71 4.38
C ARG A 573 -8.17 -25.75 3.90
N ASP A 574 -7.71 -24.70 3.23
CA ASP A 574 -6.47 -24.72 2.43
C ASP A 574 -5.36 -23.81 2.97
N SER A 575 -5.65 -22.99 4.00
CA SER A 575 -4.83 -21.89 4.53
C SER A 575 -4.78 -20.63 3.66
N LEU A 576 -4.61 -19.48 4.31
CA LEU A 576 -4.48 -18.17 3.65
C LEU A 576 -3.38 -18.14 2.59
N LYS A 577 -2.24 -18.78 2.89
CA LYS A 577 -1.08 -18.79 1.99
C LYS A 577 -1.44 -19.47 0.66
N THR A 578 -2.02 -20.67 0.72
CA THR A 578 -2.40 -21.43 -0.48
C THR A 578 -3.47 -20.70 -1.26
N VAL A 579 -4.52 -20.19 -0.59
CA VAL A 579 -5.59 -19.43 -1.24
C VAL A 579 -5.01 -18.23 -1.99
N ASN A 580 -4.16 -17.43 -1.35
CA ASN A 580 -3.53 -16.28 -2.01
C ASN A 580 -2.59 -16.66 -3.16
N GLU A 581 -1.78 -17.72 -2.99
CA GLU A 581 -0.90 -18.20 -4.06
C GLU A 581 -1.72 -18.64 -5.29
N GLU A 582 -2.81 -19.37 -5.09
CA GLU A 582 -3.67 -19.82 -6.20
C GLU A 582 -4.49 -18.70 -6.83
N LEU A 583 -5.06 -17.80 -6.03
CA LEU A 583 -5.81 -16.64 -6.54
C LEU A 583 -4.90 -15.65 -7.30
N SER A 584 -3.60 -15.60 -6.98
CA SER A 584 -2.64 -14.73 -7.67
C SER A 584 -2.24 -15.20 -9.07
N LYS A 585 -2.34 -16.51 -9.36
CA LYS A 585 -2.00 -17.08 -10.68
C LYS A 585 -3.01 -16.66 -11.75
N ASN A 586 -2.68 -16.79 -13.02
CA ASN A 586 -3.67 -16.60 -14.09
C ASN A 586 -4.81 -17.62 -13.96
N SER A 587 -5.99 -17.32 -14.50
CA SER A 587 -7.07 -18.29 -14.61
C SER A 587 -7.82 -18.12 -15.93
N GLN A 588 -7.60 -19.06 -16.85
CA GLN A 588 -8.31 -19.11 -18.13
C GLN A 588 -9.83 -19.20 -17.94
N PHE A 589 -10.28 -19.94 -16.92
CA PHE A 589 -11.69 -20.02 -16.56
C PHE A 589 -12.24 -18.63 -16.19
N TYR A 590 -11.59 -17.91 -15.27
CA TYR A 590 -12.01 -16.56 -14.88
C TYR A 590 -12.09 -15.61 -16.08
N ASN A 591 -11.04 -15.60 -16.91
CA ASN A 591 -10.95 -14.73 -18.08
C ASN A 591 -12.04 -15.04 -19.11
N LYS A 592 -12.34 -16.32 -19.31
CA LYS A 592 -13.35 -16.75 -20.28
C LYS A 592 -14.77 -16.52 -19.78
N GLU A 593 -15.06 -16.90 -18.54
CA GLU A 593 -16.43 -16.93 -18.02
C GLU A 593 -16.87 -15.58 -17.48
N PHE A 594 -15.98 -14.79 -16.88
CA PHE A 594 -16.37 -13.52 -16.23
C PHE A 594 -15.91 -12.28 -16.98
N VAL A 595 -14.71 -12.30 -17.58
CA VAL A 595 -14.10 -11.11 -18.19
C VAL A 595 -14.52 -10.91 -19.66
N SER A 596 -14.76 -11.99 -20.40
CA SER A 596 -14.97 -11.93 -21.85
C SER A 596 -16.22 -11.14 -22.21
N GLU A 597 -16.04 -10.04 -22.93
CA GLU A 597 -17.16 -9.22 -23.40
C GLU A 597 -17.99 -9.97 -24.47
N PRO A 598 -19.32 -9.82 -24.47
CA PRO A 598 -20.15 -10.30 -25.56
C PRO A 598 -19.65 -9.72 -26.88
N LYS A 599 -19.40 -10.57 -27.89
CA LYS A 599 -19.09 -10.07 -29.24
C LYS A 599 -20.26 -9.19 -29.68
N LYS A 600 -20.03 -7.88 -29.90
CA LYS A 600 -21.03 -6.99 -30.50
C LYS A 600 -21.62 -7.70 -31.72
N LYS A 601 -22.92 -8.01 -31.69
CA LYS A 601 -23.65 -8.39 -32.90
C LYS A 601 -23.49 -7.20 -33.85
N LYS A 602 -22.70 -7.40 -34.91
CA LYS A 602 -22.49 -6.40 -35.96
C LYS A 602 -23.80 -6.07 -36.67
#